data_AF-A0A9P7J888-F1
#
_entry.id   AF-A0A9P7J888-F1
#
_cell.length_a   1.000
_cell.length_b   1.000
_cell.length_c   1.000
_cell.angle_alpha   90.00
_cell.angle_beta   90.00
_cell.angle_gamma   90.00
#
_symmetry.space_group_name_H-M   'P 1'
#
loop_
_entity.id
_entity.type
_entity.pdbx_description
1 polymer ?
#
loop_
_entity_poly.entity_id
_entity_poly.type
_entity_poly.pdbx_seq_one_letter_code
_entity_poly.pdbx_strand_id
1 'polypeptide(L)' 'LDFQKAINNFVAKMCELHQYELSVDDWQSIALVTGWLKAFQSATTQMSMSKCPMLSSAHAIFQGLKESTSG' A
#
# COMPACT_ATOMS: atom_id res chain seq x y z
N LEU A 1 6.10 -6.18 -3.00
CA LEU A 1 6.11 -6.46 -1.55
C LEU A 1 7.29 -7.36 -1.23
N ASP A 2 8.18 -6.94 -0.34
CA ASP A 2 9.47 -7.62 -0.12
C ASP A 2 9.30 -9.07 0.39
N PHE A 3 8.19 -9.36 1.08
CA PHE A 3 7.91 -10.67 1.67
C PHE A 3 6.99 -11.57 0.83
N GLN A 4 6.44 -11.11 -0.29
CA GLN A 4 5.44 -11.85 -1.08
C GLN A 4 5.95 -13.24 -1.48
N LYS A 5 7.17 -13.33 -2.01
CA LYS A 5 7.78 -14.60 -2.42
C LYS A 5 8.01 -15.55 -1.25
N ALA A 6 8.43 -15.02 -0.10
CA ALA A 6 8.67 -15.82 1.10
C ALA A 6 7.36 -16.38 1.67
N ILE A 7 6.31 -15.56 1.70
CA ILE A 7 4.97 -15.95 2.17
C ILE A 7 4.38 -17.02 1.25
N ASN A 8 4.40 -16.81 -0.08
CA ASN A 8 3.91 -17.80 -1.04
C ASN A 8 4.65 -19.15 -0.91
N ASN A 9 5.97 -19.11 -0.79
CA ASN A 9 6.78 -20.32 -0.60
C ASN A 9 6.47 -21.04 0.73
N PHE A 10 6.14 -20.30 1.78
CA PHE A 10 5.81 -20.87 3.07
C PHE A 10 4.42 -21.53 3.06
N VAL A 11 3.42 -20.82 2.51
CA VAL A 11 2.05 -21.31 2.36
C VAL A 11 2.01 -22.56 1.47
N ALA A 12 2.72 -22.56 0.34
CA ALA A 12 2.78 -23.71 -0.58
C ALA A 12 3.40 -24.97 0.05
N LYS A 13 4.23 -24.83 1.09
CA LYS A 13 4.87 -25.96 1.79
C LYS A 13 4.05 -26.51 2.95
N MET A 14 3.09 -25.74 3.46
CA MET A 14 2.29 -26.08 4.63
C MET A 14 0.84 -26.30 4.21
N CYS A 15 0.43 -27.56 4.00
CA CYS A 15 -0.91 -27.90 3.53
C CYS A 15 -2.03 -27.27 4.38
N GLU A 16 -1.83 -27.12 5.69
CA GLU A 16 -2.79 -26.49 6.62
C GLU A 16 -3.03 -25.01 6.33
N LEU A 17 -2.08 -24.35 5.65
CA LEU A 17 -2.13 -22.93 5.30
C LEU A 17 -2.62 -22.67 3.88
N HIS A 18 -2.85 -23.71 3.07
CA HIS A 18 -3.28 -23.55 1.68
C HIS A 18 -4.60 -22.77 1.55
N GLN A 19 -5.48 -22.87 2.56
CA GLN A 19 -6.71 -22.06 2.65
C GLN A 19 -6.47 -20.54 2.77
N TYR A 20 -5.25 -20.13 3.13
CA TYR A 20 -4.84 -18.72 3.24
C TYR A 20 -3.97 -18.29 2.06
N GLU A 21 -3.88 -19.09 1.00
CA GLU A 21 -3.18 -18.71 -0.22
C GLU A 21 -3.87 -17.49 -0.84
N LEU A 22 -3.11 -16.41 -0.96
CA LEU A 22 -3.60 -15.16 -1.54
C LEU A 22 -3.54 -15.25 -3.06
N SER A 23 -4.63 -14.84 -3.71
CA SER A 23 -4.69 -14.71 -5.16
C SER A 23 -3.78 -13.60 -5.65
N VAL A 24 -3.57 -13.54 -6.97
CA VAL A 24 -2.83 -12.43 -7.59
C VAL A 24 -3.51 -11.09 -7.29
N ASP A 25 -4.84 -11.05 -7.31
CA ASP A 25 -5.63 -9.84 -7.06
C ASP A 25 -5.54 -9.38 -5.60
N ASP A 26 -5.49 -10.32 -4.65
CA ASP A 26 -5.24 -10.00 -3.24
C ASP A 26 -3.86 -9.36 -3.06
N TRP A 27 -2.84 -9.92 -3.71
CA TRP A 27 -1.49 -9.35 -3.68
C TRP A 27 -1.40 -7.96 -4.30
N GLN A 28 -2.13 -7.73 -5.40
CA GLN A 28 -2.22 -6.40 -6.02
C GLN A 28 -2.91 -5.40 -5.08
N SER A 29 -4.00 -5.81 -4.42
CA SER A 29 -4.71 -4.99 -3.44
C SER A 29 -3.82 -4.62 -2.25
N ILE A 30 -3.07 -5.58 -1.70
CA ILE A 30 -2.11 -5.32 -0.61
C ILE A 30 -0.99 -4.38 -1.10
N ALA A 31 -0.48 -4.56 -2.32
CA ALA A 31 0.54 -3.70 -2.88
C ALA A 31 0.04 -2.25 -3.03
N LEU A 32 -1.21 -2.07 -3.47
CA LEU A 32 -1.84 -0.76 -3.59
C LEU A 32 -1.96 -0.07 -2.22
N VAL A 33 -2.57 -0.74 -1.25
CA VAL A 33 -2.76 -0.19 0.11
C VAL A 33 -1.42 0.13 0.77
N THR A 34 -0.43 -0.75 0.66
CA THR A 34 0.92 -0.48 1.21
C THR A 34 1.61 0.68 0.51
N GLY A 35 1.39 0.87 -0.80
CA GLY A 35 1.83 2.05 -1.53
C GLY A 35 1.21 3.33 -1.00
N TRP A 36 -0.11 3.33 -0.79
CA TRP A 36 -0.83 4.47 -0.21
C TRP A 36 -0.37 4.81 1.20
N LEU A 37 -0.16 3.80 2.05
CA LEU A 37 0.33 4.01 3.41
C LEU A 37 1.74 4.61 3.42
N LYS A 38 2.64 4.17 2.53
CA LYS A 38 3.98 4.76 2.39
C LYS A 38 3.92 6.19 1.88
N ALA A 39 3.07 6.48 0.90
CA ALA A 39 2.86 7.84 0.39
C ALA A 39 2.32 8.76 1.48
N PHE A 40 1.33 8.31 2.25
CA PHE A 40 0.75 9.05 3.36
C PHE A 40 1.76 9.27 4.49
N GLN A 41 2.53 8.25 4.85
CA GLN A 41 3.61 8.39 5.81
C GLN A 41 4.62 9.43 5.35
N SER A 42 5.10 9.33 4.10
CA SER A 42 6.05 10.29 3.53
C SER A 42 5.51 11.72 3.55
N ALA A 43 4.25 11.91 3.12
CA ALA A 43 3.59 13.21 3.16
C ALA A 43 3.47 13.73 4.59
N THR A 44 3.06 12.90 5.54
CA THR A 44 2.94 13.29 6.96
C THR A 44 4.30 13.65 7.57
N THR A 45 5.35 12.88 7.26
CA THR A 45 6.72 13.18 7.69
C THR A 45 7.17 14.52 7.10
N GLN A 46 7.01 14.74 5.79
CA GLN A 46 7.35 16.02 5.16
C GLN A 46 6.56 17.19 5.78
N MET A 47 5.26 17.01 5.99
CA MET A 47 4.39 18.01 6.61
C MET A 47 4.78 18.30 8.06
N SER A 48 5.18 17.29 8.82
CA SER A 48 5.67 17.45 10.20
C SER A 48 7.02 18.20 10.27
N MET A 49 7.82 18.12 9.20
CA MET A 49 9.10 18.80 9.09
C MET A 49 8.96 20.24 8.57
N SER A 50 7.91 20.53 7.79
CA SER A 50 7.61 21.89 7.32
C SER A 50 6.74 22.66 8.33
N LYS A 51 7.25 23.74 8.93
CA LYS A 51 6.49 24.65 9.82
C LYS A 51 5.41 25.50 9.10
N CYS A 52 4.92 25.08 7.94
CA CYS A 52 3.96 25.84 7.13
C CYS A 52 2.74 24.99 6.76
N PRO A 53 1.51 25.56 6.75
CA PRO A 53 0.29 24.80 6.46
C PRO A 53 0.23 24.46 4.96
N MET A 54 0.34 23.18 4.62
CA MET A 54 0.29 22.65 3.24
C MET A 54 -1.04 21.95 2.92
N LEU A 55 -2.18 22.63 3.14
CA LEU A 55 -3.51 22.07 2.86
C LEU A 55 -3.67 21.66 1.37
N SER A 56 -3.04 22.39 0.45
CA SER A 56 -3.08 22.14 -1.00
C SER A 56 -2.36 20.86 -1.41
N SER A 57 -1.30 20.47 -0.71
CA SER A 57 -0.47 19.30 -1.06
C SER A 57 -1.14 18.00 -0.61
N ALA A 58 -1.73 18.00 0.58
CA ALA A 58 -2.53 16.86 1.05
C ALA A 58 -3.76 16.63 0.16
N HIS A 59 -4.43 17.70 -0.29
CA HIS A 59 -5.55 17.62 -1.21
C HIS A 59 -5.16 17.04 -2.58
N ALA A 60 -4.02 17.47 -3.14
CA ALA A 60 -3.52 16.97 -4.42
C ALA A 60 -3.16 15.48 -4.37
N ILE A 61 -2.54 15.01 -3.28
CA ILE A 61 -2.24 13.58 -3.08
C ILE A 61 -3.53 12.76 -2.99
N PHE A 62 -4.52 13.25 -2.24
CA PHE A 62 -5.81 12.57 -2.09
C PHE A 62 -6.59 12.50 -3.41
N GLN A 63 -6.51 13.54 -4.23
CA GLN A 63 -7.16 13.58 -5.53
C GLN A 63 -6.48 12.66 -6.54
N GLY A 64 -5.14 12.61 -6.58
CA GLY A 64 -4.39 11.66 -7.41
C GLY A 64 -4.67 10.20 -7.04
N LEU A 65 -4.85 9.91 -5.74
CA LEU A 65 -5.26 8.59 -5.25
C LEU A 65 -6.64 8.19 -5.81
N LYS A 66 -7.62 9.12 -5.80
CA LYS A 66 -8.98 8.89 -6.30
C LYS A 66 -9.05 8.65 -7.82
N GLU A 67 -8.21 9.35 -8.59
CA GLU A 67 -8.15 9.19 -10.04
C GLU A 67 -7.51 7.85 -10.45
N SER A 68 -6.54 7.35 -9.68
CA SER A 68 -5.89 6.06 -9.96
C SER A 68 -6.79 4.82 -9.79
N THR A 69 -7.94 4.97 -9.11
CA THR A 69 -8.93 3.91 -8.90
C THR A 69 -10.12 3.97 -9.86
N SER A 70 -10.19 4.99 -10.73
CA SER A 70 -11.34 5.24 -11.62
C SER A 70 -11.06 4.91 -13.09
N GLY A 71 -9.94 4.23 -13.39
CA GLY A 71 -9.51 3.88 -14.74
C GLY A 71 -9.28 2.39 -14.92
#